data_AF-A0A3S1DVQ0-F1
#
_entry.id   AF-A0A3S1DVQ0-F1
#
_cell.length_a   1.000
_cell.length_b   1.000
_cell.length_c   1.000
_cell.angle_alpha   90.00
_cell.angle_beta   90.00
_cell.angle_gamma   90.00
#
_symmetry.space_group_name_H-M   'P 1'
#
loop_
_entity.id
_entity.type
_entity.pdbx_description
1 polymer ?
#
loop_
_entity_poly.entity_id
_entity_poly.type
_entity_poly.pdbx_seq_one_letter_code
_entity_poly.pdbx_strand_id
1 'polypeptide(L)' 'MSYETLVKAYQNALRLELNQEFLQLLEEEIRRRNTHTESDPSTSL' A
#
# COMPACT_ATOMS: atom_id res chain seq x y z
N MET A 1 -3.54 -4.88 9.28
CA MET A 1 -3.67 -5.45 7.92
C MET A 1 -2.29 -5.75 7.36
N SER A 2 -2.07 -6.94 6.79
CA SER A 2 -0.79 -7.28 6.13
C SER A 2 -0.58 -6.44 4.86
N TYR A 3 0.66 -6.32 4.38
CA TYR A 3 0.93 -5.63 3.10
C TYR A 3 0.20 -6.29 1.93
N GLU A 4 0.19 -7.62 1.88
CA GLU A 4 -0.51 -8.38 0.84
C GLU A 4 -2.03 -8.10 0.86
N THR A 5 -2.63 -8.04 2.06
CA THR A 5 -4.05 -7.71 2.21
C THR A 5 -4.34 -6.28 1.78
N LEU A 6 -3.44 -5.34 2.05
CA LEU A 6 -3.56 -3.93 1.63
C LEU A 6 -3.55 -3.80 0.10
N VAL A 7 -2.61 -4.47 -0.57
CA VAL A 7 -2.52 -4.47 -2.04
C VAL A 7 -3.76 -5.11 -2.67
N LYS A 8 -4.24 -6.24 -2.12
CA LYS A 8 -5.49 -6.87 -2.57
C LYS A 8 -6.71 -5.97 -2.37
N ALA A 9 -6.77 -5.22 -1.26
CA ALA A 9 -7.83 -4.26 -1.02
C ALA A 9 -7.83 -3.14 -2.06
N TYR A 10 -6.66 -2.60 -2.40
CA TYR A 10 -6.51 -1.58 -3.45
C TYR A 10 -6.94 -2.08 -4.84
N GLN A 11 -6.50 -3.28 -5.24
CA GLN A 11 -6.90 -3.90 -6.50
C GLN A 11 -8.42 -4.13 -6.59
N ASN A 12 -9.04 -4.60 -5.50
CA ASN A 12 -10.48 -4.77 -5.44
C ASN A 12 -11.22 -3.43 -5.49
N ALA A 13 -10.70 -2.41 -4.81
CA ALA A 13 -11.29 -1.07 -4.81
C ALA A 13 -11.28 -0.45 -6.22
N LEU A 14 -10.20 -0.64 -6.99
CA LEU A 14 -10.13 -0.24 -8.39
C LEU A 14 -11.18 -0.97 -9.25
N ARG A 15 -11.30 -2.29 -9.10
CA ARG A 15 -12.27 -3.10 -9.86
C ARG A 15 -13.72 -2.75 -9.57
N LEU A 16 -14.00 -2.32 -8.35
CA LEU A 16 -15.33 -1.91 -7.90
C LEU A 16 -15.63 -0.44 -8.16
N GLU A 17 -14.69 0.29 -8.80
CA GLU A 17 -14.81 1.72 -9.07
C GLU A 17 -15.19 2.52 -7.82
N LEU A 18 -14.57 2.17 -6.69
CA LEU A 18 -14.80 2.89 -5.44
C LEU A 18 -14.31 4.34 -5.56
N ASN A 19 -14.82 5.17 -4.65
CA ASN A 19 -14.53 6.60 -4.67
C ASN A 19 -13.01 6.88 -4.60
N GLN A 20 -12.60 7.98 -5.23
CA GLN A 20 -11.20 8.37 -5.38
C GLN A 20 -10.50 8.63 -4.05
N GLU A 21 -11.20 9.19 -3.06
CA GLU A 21 -10.64 9.43 -1.73
C GLU A 21 -10.22 8.12 -1.05
N PHE A 22 -11.05 7.08 -1.13
CA PHE A 22 -10.74 5.77 -0.60
C PHE A 22 -9.54 5.12 -1.31
N LEU A 23 -9.44 5.28 -2.63
CA LEU A 23 -8.29 4.79 -3.40
C LEU A 23 -6.99 5.50 -3.00
N GLN A 24 -7.04 6.82 -2.80
CA GLN A 24 -5.90 7.63 -2.36
C GLN A 24 -5.39 7.20 -0.98
N LEU A 25 -6.30 6.93 -0.03
CA LEU A 25 -5.93 6.45 1.30
C LEU A 25 -5.17 5.11 1.25
N LEU A 26 -5.62 4.19 0.38
CA LEU A 26 -4.94 2.91 0.19
C LEU A 26 -3.57 3.08 -0.47
N GLU A 27 -3.46 3.95 -1.47
CA GLU A 27 -2.20 4.24 -2.16
C GLU A 27 -1.17 4.88 -1.22
N GLU A 28 -1.60 5.83 -0.39
CA GLU A 28 -0.73 6.48 0.60
C GLU A 28 -0.19 5.48 1.63
N GLU A 29 -1.04 4.58 2.14
CA GLU A 29 -0.63 3.54 3.07
C GLU A 29 0.36 2.56 2.44
N ILE A 30 0.16 2.16 1.18
CA ILE A 30 1.10 1.30 0.44
C ILE A 30 2.45 2.01 0.31
N ARG A 31 2.44 3.27 -0.11
CA ARG A 31 3.65 4.09 -0.28
C ARG A 31 4.41 4.24 1.03
N ARG A 32 3.71 4.53 2.14
CA ARG A 32 4.31 4.65 3.47
C ARG A 32 5.06 3.38 3.89
N ARG A 33 4.53 2.21 3.55
CA ARG A 33 5.17 0.92 3.91
C ARG A 33 6.36 0.58 3.03
N ASN A 34 6.30 0.92 1.75
CA ASN A 34 7.43 0.75 0.84
C ASN A 34 8.62 1.62 1.27
N THR A 35 8.38 2.89 1.64
CA THR A 35 9.46 3.79 2.10
C THR A 35 10.10 3.34 3.40
N HIS A 36 9.34 2.72 4.33
CA HIS A 36 9.91 2.16 5.56
C HIS A 36 10.75 0.90 5.32
N THR A 37 10.54 0.19 4.20
CA THR A 37 11.32 -1.00 3.86
C THR A 37 12.68 -0.62 3.24
N GLU A 38 12.75 0.51 2.53
CA GLU A 38 14.00 1.02 1.93
C GLU A 38 14.85 1.86 2.90
N SER A 39 14.27 2.30 4.02
CA SER A 39 14.95 3.17 4.99
C SER A 39 15.73 2.42 6.07
N ASP A 40 15.85 1.09 5.99
CA ASP A 40 16.67 0.30 6.91
C ASP A 40 17.99 -0.11 6.23
N PRO A 41 19.09 0.64 6.41
CA PRO A 41 20.41 0.29 5.87
C PRO A 41 21.03 -0.96 6.53
N SER A 42 20.32 -1.60 7.48
CA SER A 42 20.78 -2.83 8.15
C SER A 42 20.57 -4.10 7.33
N THR A 43 19.91 -4.01 6.16
CA THR A 43 19.66 -5.12 5.23
C THR A 43 20.52 -5.00 3.96
N SER A 44 21.81 -4.70 4.12
CA SER A 44 22.83 -5.09 3.14
C SER A 44 23.65 -6.22 3.78
N LEU A 45 23.27 -7.46 3.46
CA LEU A 45 24.09 -8.67 3.68
C LEU A 45 24.89 -8.97 2.41
#